data_AF-A0A929XIF3-F1
#
_entry.id   AF-A0A929XIF3-F1
#
_cell.length_a   1.000
_cell.length_b   1.000
_cell.length_c   1.000
_cell.angle_alpha   90.00
_cell.angle_beta   90.00
_cell.angle_gamma   90.00
#
_symmetry.space_group_name_H-M   'P 1'
#
loop_
_entity.id
_entity.type
_entity.pdbx_description
1 polymer ?
#
loop_
_entity_poly.entity_id
_entity_poly.type
_entity_poly.pdbx_seq_one_letter_code
_entity_poly.pdbx_strand_id
1 'polypeptide(L)'
;MSGTSVQTRRIDELEEATTSEDEDLLIIHKADGTGTRNIKKKNLLPAGGSGSTENESPELAGIVHNGIYRGKVLPAFSNDMHETIKSGTFKDMYIGDKVTAFGYEWQIAHFDYFGVSASLGHHVVLVCVDSKRSSSYEESKNASRYTGYTGSYLEQNIKAMFSGMQTTHGAGRYCKKTKIYVDTAITTNGGNHYRVGQNLVESEIFPLNVPMVFGVKAPFGMQEDGRMDCRGQLALFRLNPSLWHETQAYWLENVQNNAAAWVVAEGRIKPLMRTDSCKLKPFIVIG
;
A
#
# COMPACT_ATOMS: atom_id res chain seq x y z
N MET A 1 -39.21 53.98 1.50
CA MET A 1 -38.03 53.29 0.94
C MET A 1 -37.20 52.78 2.11
N SER A 2 -37.16 51.46 2.33
CA SER A 2 -36.30 50.86 3.37
C SER A 2 -34.90 50.75 2.79
N GLY A 3 -33.97 51.58 3.29
CA GLY A 3 -32.57 51.52 2.87
C GLY A 3 -31.90 50.28 3.44
N THR A 4 -31.38 49.41 2.57
CA THR A 4 -30.52 48.30 2.97
C THR A 4 -29.21 48.85 3.51
N SER A 5 -29.01 48.80 4.83
CA SER A 5 -27.73 49.14 5.46
C SER A 5 -26.74 48.00 5.17
N VAL A 6 -25.72 48.28 4.37
CA VAL A 6 -24.58 47.37 4.18
C VAL A 6 -23.54 47.75 5.23
N GLN A 7 -23.42 46.94 6.29
CA GLN A 7 -22.30 47.09 7.23
C GLN A 7 -21.04 46.50 6.61
N THR A 8 -20.02 47.32 6.39
CA THR A 8 -18.66 46.89 6.08
C THR A 8 -17.78 47.08 7.32
N ARG A 9 -17.40 45.99 7.98
CA ARG A 9 -16.38 45.99 9.05
C ARG A 9 -15.03 45.60 8.47
N ARG A 10 -13.94 46.15 9.02
CA ARG A 10 -12.58 45.73 8.64
C ARG A 10 -12.22 44.42 9.37
N ILE A 11 -11.30 43.65 8.80
CA ILE A 11 -10.98 42.30 9.30
C ILE A 11 -10.32 42.32 10.69
N ASP A 12 -9.62 43.41 11.02
CA ASP A 12 -9.00 43.70 12.32
C ASP A 12 -10.00 44.13 13.40
N GLU A 13 -11.25 44.40 13.02
CA GLU A 13 -12.35 44.75 13.93
C GLU A 13 -13.30 43.57 14.18
N LEU A 14 -13.04 42.41 13.56
CA LEU A 14 -13.81 41.19 13.76
C LEU A 14 -13.30 40.44 15.00
N GLU A 15 -14.23 39.86 15.75
CA GLU A 15 -13.88 38.96 16.85
C GLU A 15 -13.20 37.70 16.31
N GLU A 16 -12.15 37.24 17.01
CA GLU A 16 -11.44 36.03 16.65
C GLU A 16 -12.33 34.80 16.92
N ALA A 17 -12.62 34.04 15.87
CA ALA A 17 -13.27 32.75 15.98
C ALA A 17 -12.21 31.63 16.08
N THR A 18 -12.27 30.81 17.13
CA THR A 18 -11.34 29.68 17.33
C THR A 18 -11.77 28.39 16.61
N THR A 19 -12.94 28.41 15.98
CA THR A 19 -13.53 27.30 15.22
C THR A 19 -14.08 27.82 13.90
N SER A 20 -14.21 26.95 12.90
CA SER A 20 -14.76 27.30 11.58
C SER A 20 -15.87 26.34 11.15
N GLU A 21 -16.85 26.85 10.42
CA GLU A 21 -18.02 26.15 9.89
C GLU A 21 -17.93 25.95 8.36
N ASP A 22 -18.72 25.02 7.81
CA ASP A 22 -18.66 24.65 6.38
C ASP A 22 -18.99 25.80 5.41
N GLU A 23 -19.80 26.76 5.86
CA GLU A 23 -20.20 27.94 5.10
C GLU A 23 -19.23 29.13 5.24
N ASP A 24 -18.20 29.02 6.10
CA ASP A 24 -17.18 30.04 6.25
C ASP A 24 -16.38 30.21 4.95
N LEU A 25 -15.87 31.42 4.72
CA LEU A 25 -15.21 31.78 3.47
C LEU A 25 -13.70 31.96 3.66
N LEU A 26 -12.91 31.28 2.83
CA LEU A 26 -11.58 31.74 2.48
C LEU A 26 -11.72 32.84 1.41
N ILE A 27 -11.22 34.04 1.70
CA ILE A 27 -11.23 35.16 0.76
C ILE A 27 -9.83 35.32 0.17
N ILE A 28 -9.74 35.29 -1.16
CA ILE A 28 -8.50 35.47 -1.92
C ILE A 28 -8.54 36.84 -2.61
N HIS A 29 -7.54 37.67 -2.35
CA HIS A 29 -7.40 38.93 -3.08
C HIS A 29 -6.96 38.65 -4.52
N LYS A 30 -7.59 39.29 -5.51
CA LYS A 30 -7.13 39.17 -6.90
C LYS A 30 -5.80 39.90 -7.06
N ALA A 31 -4.88 39.29 -7.81
CA ALA A 31 -3.56 39.88 -8.07
C ALA A 31 -3.65 41.24 -8.80
N ASP A 32 -4.73 41.49 -9.53
CA ASP A 32 -4.99 42.75 -10.24
C ASP A 32 -5.56 43.86 -9.33
N GLY A 33 -5.79 43.59 -8.05
CA GLY A 33 -6.33 44.56 -7.09
C GLY A 33 -7.81 44.94 -7.33
N THR A 34 -8.50 44.30 -8.28
CA THR A 34 -9.87 44.68 -8.68
C THR A 34 -10.96 44.08 -7.81
N GLY A 35 -10.60 43.26 -6.82
CA GLY A 35 -11.54 42.69 -5.85
C GLY A 35 -11.08 41.38 -5.26
N THR A 36 -12.04 40.57 -4.83
CA THR A 36 -11.79 39.29 -4.16
C THR A 36 -12.44 38.13 -4.92
N ARG A 37 -11.94 36.92 -4.65
CA ARG A 37 -12.61 35.64 -4.88
C ARG A 37 -12.87 35.01 -3.52
N ASN A 38 -13.89 34.18 -3.42
CA ASN A 38 -14.16 33.43 -2.21
C ASN A 38 -14.26 31.94 -2.51
N ILE A 39 -13.86 31.13 -1.54
CA ILE A 39 -14.04 29.68 -1.54
C ILE A 39 -14.66 29.32 -0.18
N LYS A 40 -15.79 28.62 -0.19
CA LYS A 40 -16.37 28.11 1.06
C LYS A 40 -15.46 27.03 1.66
N LYS A 41 -15.38 26.92 2.98
CA LYS A 41 -14.57 25.89 3.67
C LYS A 41 -14.88 24.49 3.16
N LYS A 42 -16.17 24.17 2.92
CA LYS A 42 -16.59 22.88 2.34
C LYS A 42 -15.99 22.59 0.95
N ASN A 43 -15.53 23.63 0.25
CA ASN A 43 -14.88 23.56 -1.05
C ASN A 43 -13.35 23.73 -0.98
N LEU A 44 -12.77 23.98 0.20
CA LEU A 44 -11.32 24.15 0.39
C LEU A 44 -10.58 22.81 0.39
N LEU A 45 -11.27 21.77 0.84
CA LEU A 45 -10.77 20.40 0.84
C LEU A 45 -11.26 19.72 -0.45
N PRO A 46 -10.43 18.92 -1.15
CA PRO A 46 -10.93 18.04 -2.19
C PRO A 46 -11.96 17.12 -1.55
N ALA A 47 -13.26 17.32 -1.86
CA ALA A 47 -14.43 16.55 -1.44
C ALA A 47 -14.21 15.60 -0.24
N GLY A 48 -13.77 16.17 0.90
CA GLY A 48 -13.12 15.41 1.97
C GLY A 48 -13.48 15.99 3.32
N GLY A 49 -14.77 16.18 3.53
CA GLY A 49 -15.37 16.68 4.76
C GLY A 49 -16.88 16.69 4.59
N SER A 50 -17.55 15.64 5.10
CA SER A 50 -19.00 15.50 5.31
C SER A 50 -19.99 15.64 4.12
N GLY A 51 -19.57 15.88 2.88
CA GLY A 51 -20.45 15.86 1.70
C GLY A 51 -20.28 14.59 0.86
N SER A 52 -21.39 13.91 0.55
CA SER A 52 -21.51 12.72 -0.29
C SER A 52 -20.51 12.61 -1.48
N THR A 53 -19.73 11.53 -1.48
CA THR A 53 -18.76 11.08 -2.50
C THR A 53 -19.40 10.63 -3.82
N GLU A 54 -20.45 11.30 -4.31
CA GLU A 54 -21.23 10.80 -5.45
C GLU A 54 -20.79 11.33 -6.82
N ASN A 55 -19.81 12.25 -6.90
CA ASN A 55 -19.46 12.92 -8.17
C ASN A 55 -17.98 12.94 -8.56
N GLU A 56 -17.11 12.16 -7.89
CA GLU A 56 -15.78 11.91 -8.46
C GLU A 56 -15.89 10.79 -9.51
N SER A 57 -15.31 11.00 -10.69
CA SER A 57 -15.17 9.92 -11.67
C SER A 57 -14.42 8.75 -11.01
N PRO A 58 -14.89 7.49 -11.15
CA PRO A 58 -14.25 6.32 -10.54
C PRO A 58 -12.74 6.20 -10.83
N GLU A 59 -12.28 6.72 -11.97
CA GLU A 59 -10.85 6.72 -12.34
C GLU A 59 -10.00 7.73 -11.53
N LEU A 60 -10.60 8.81 -11.02
CA LEU A 60 -9.90 9.84 -10.25
C LEU A 60 -9.84 9.51 -8.75
N ALA A 61 -10.84 8.82 -8.22
CA ALA A 61 -10.96 8.48 -6.81
C ALA A 61 -9.73 7.69 -6.31
N GLY A 62 -9.28 6.65 -7.04
CA GLY A 62 -8.09 5.88 -6.65
C GLY A 62 -6.82 6.74 -6.52
N ILE A 63 -6.62 7.69 -7.43
CA ILE A 63 -5.45 8.59 -7.43
C ILE A 63 -5.48 9.53 -6.22
N VAL A 64 -6.64 10.12 -5.91
CA VAL A 64 -6.80 11.02 -4.75
C VAL A 64 -6.57 10.29 -3.44
N HIS A 65 -7.13 9.08 -3.30
CA HIS A 65 -6.99 8.28 -2.09
C HIS A 65 -5.53 7.89 -1.80
N ASN A 66 -4.71 7.65 -2.83
CA ASN A 66 -3.28 7.34 -2.70
C ASN A 66 -2.40 8.50 -2.19
N GLY A 67 -2.97 9.71 -2.04
CA GLY A 67 -2.30 10.89 -1.50
C GLY A 67 -2.59 11.18 -0.03
N ILE A 68 -3.55 10.48 0.60
CA ILE A 68 -4.06 10.81 1.93
C ILE A 68 -3.84 9.63 2.89
N TYR A 69 -3.05 9.87 3.94
CA TYR A 69 -2.89 8.92 5.05
C TYR A 69 -3.88 9.24 6.16
N ARG A 70 -4.53 8.20 6.72
CA ARG A 70 -5.47 8.35 7.84
C ARG A 70 -5.15 7.45 9.03
N GLY A 71 -4.89 6.16 8.81
CA GLY A 71 -4.51 5.27 9.91
C GLY A 71 -5.65 4.80 10.82
N LYS A 72 -6.91 4.95 10.42
CA LYS A 72 -8.09 4.62 11.26
C LYS A 72 -8.34 3.11 11.28
N VAL A 73 -8.81 2.59 12.42
CA VAL A 73 -9.35 1.22 12.48
C VAL A 73 -10.78 1.22 11.93
N LEU A 74 -10.99 0.49 10.84
CA LEU A 74 -12.27 0.29 10.18
C LEU A 74 -13.07 -0.84 10.86
N PRO A 75 -14.40 -0.88 10.65
CA PRO A 75 -15.17 -2.10 10.87
C PRO A 75 -14.56 -3.31 10.15
N ALA A 76 -14.89 -4.52 10.59
CA ALA A 76 -14.45 -5.73 9.90
C ALA A 76 -14.92 -5.73 8.43
N PHE A 77 -14.10 -6.31 7.56
CA PHE A 77 -14.36 -6.33 6.12
C PHE A 77 -15.74 -6.92 5.81
N SER A 78 -16.50 -6.21 4.97
CA SER A 78 -17.88 -6.54 4.63
C SER A 78 -18.12 -6.56 3.11
N ASN A 79 -19.26 -7.11 2.68
CA ASN A 79 -19.66 -7.06 1.28
C ASN A 79 -19.87 -5.63 0.78
N ASP A 80 -20.34 -4.72 1.64
CA ASP A 80 -20.53 -3.32 1.27
C ASP A 80 -19.18 -2.65 0.98
N MET A 81 -18.16 -2.92 1.79
CA MET A 81 -16.79 -2.49 1.49
C MET A 81 -16.32 -3.07 0.15
N HIS A 82 -16.56 -4.36 -0.10
CA HIS A 82 -16.20 -5.00 -1.38
C HIS A 82 -16.87 -4.34 -2.59
N GLU A 83 -18.15 -3.97 -2.51
CA GLU A 83 -18.85 -3.28 -3.60
C GLU A 83 -18.33 -1.84 -3.82
N THR A 84 -17.95 -1.12 -2.76
CA THR A 84 -17.29 0.19 -2.92
C THR A 84 -15.92 0.08 -3.59
N ILE A 85 -15.19 -1.02 -3.37
CA ILE A 85 -13.93 -1.32 -4.07
C ILE A 85 -14.20 -1.62 -5.53
N LYS A 86 -15.14 -2.53 -5.83
CA LYS A 86 -15.48 -2.93 -7.21
C LYS A 86 -15.96 -1.76 -8.07
N SER A 87 -16.69 -0.82 -7.46
CA SER A 87 -17.18 0.40 -8.12
C SER A 87 -16.11 1.49 -8.28
N GLY A 88 -14.94 1.34 -7.66
CA GLY A 88 -13.89 2.37 -7.66
C GLY A 88 -14.20 3.59 -6.79
N THR A 89 -15.28 3.56 -5.99
CA THR A 89 -15.67 4.69 -5.14
C THR A 89 -14.85 4.77 -3.85
N PHE A 90 -14.30 3.64 -3.41
CA PHE A 90 -13.46 3.50 -2.23
C PHE A 90 -13.99 4.20 -0.96
N LYS A 91 -15.32 4.21 -0.80
CA LYS A 91 -16.02 5.00 0.22
C LYS A 91 -15.50 4.72 1.63
N ASP A 92 -15.14 5.79 2.34
CA ASP A 92 -14.59 5.77 3.72
C ASP A 92 -13.34 4.88 3.91
N MET A 93 -12.53 4.68 2.86
CA MET A 93 -11.27 3.94 2.94
C MET A 93 -10.09 4.82 2.53
N TYR A 94 -9.03 4.86 3.34
CA TYR A 94 -7.85 5.69 3.08
C TYR A 94 -6.56 4.91 3.35
N ILE A 95 -5.43 5.42 2.84
CA ILE A 95 -4.14 4.78 3.07
C ILE A 95 -3.84 4.73 4.57
N GLY A 96 -3.32 3.58 5.02
CA GLY A 96 -2.98 3.36 6.42
C GLY A 96 -4.13 2.87 7.28
N ASP A 97 -5.38 2.94 6.81
CA ASP A 97 -6.49 2.39 7.57
C ASP A 97 -6.31 0.89 7.81
N LYS A 98 -6.67 0.45 9.00
CA LYS A 98 -6.57 -0.94 9.44
C LYS A 98 -7.93 -1.61 9.35
N VAL A 99 -7.98 -2.81 8.80
CA VAL A 99 -9.21 -3.59 8.65
C VAL A 99 -8.95 -5.04 9.06
N THR A 100 -9.85 -5.59 9.88
CA THR A 100 -9.83 -7.03 10.15
C THR A 100 -10.52 -7.75 9.00
N ALA A 101 -9.79 -8.63 8.30
CA ALA A 101 -10.31 -9.41 7.19
C ALA A 101 -9.69 -10.81 7.17
N PHE A 102 -10.49 -11.83 6.87
CA PHE A 102 -10.03 -13.20 6.67
C PHE A 102 -9.16 -13.78 7.80
N GLY A 103 -9.45 -13.39 9.04
CA GLY A 103 -8.73 -13.86 10.24
C GLY A 103 -7.45 -13.09 10.59
N TYR A 104 -7.10 -12.03 9.85
CA TYR A 104 -5.91 -11.21 10.10
C TYR A 104 -6.24 -9.71 10.12
N GLU A 105 -5.35 -8.92 10.76
CA GLU A 105 -5.36 -7.46 10.64
C GLU A 105 -4.55 -7.05 9.41
N TRP A 106 -5.17 -6.24 8.56
CA TRP A 106 -4.60 -5.72 7.33
C TRP A 106 -4.57 -4.21 7.36
N GLN A 107 -3.68 -3.62 6.57
CA GLN A 107 -3.57 -2.20 6.38
C GLN A 107 -3.73 -1.85 4.90
N ILE A 108 -4.56 -0.85 4.61
CA ILE A 108 -4.77 -0.35 3.24
C ILE A 108 -3.47 0.27 2.75
N ALA A 109 -2.89 -0.35 1.71
CA ALA A 109 -1.55 -0.05 1.26
C ALA A 109 -1.50 0.86 0.03
N HIS A 110 -2.44 0.64 -0.90
CA HIS A 110 -2.53 1.36 -2.17
C HIS A 110 -3.87 1.02 -2.87
N PHE A 111 -4.47 1.99 -3.57
CA PHE A 111 -5.65 1.83 -4.41
C PHE A 111 -5.25 1.73 -5.88
N ASP A 112 -5.72 0.70 -6.59
CA ASP A 112 -5.45 0.48 -8.01
C ASP A 112 -3.95 0.37 -8.40
N TYR A 113 -3.12 -0.17 -7.50
CA TYR A 113 -1.65 -0.28 -7.67
C TYR A 113 -1.21 -1.00 -8.95
N PHE A 114 -1.97 -2.01 -9.37
CA PHE A 114 -1.67 -2.80 -10.57
C PHE A 114 -2.29 -2.23 -11.85
N GLY A 115 -2.91 -1.05 -11.74
CA GLY A 115 -3.72 -0.45 -12.80
C GLY A 115 -5.08 -1.12 -12.92
N VAL A 116 -6.08 -0.33 -13.34
CA VAL A 116 -7.42 -0.82 -13.61
C VAL A 116 -7.44 -1.48 -14.98
N SER A 117 -7.90 -2.72 -15.05
CA SER A 117 -8.03 -3.48 -16.30
C SER A 117 -9.30 -4.32 -16.27
N ALA A 118 -9.75 -4.80 -17.43
CA ALA A 118 -10.95 -5.63 -17.51
C ALA A 118 -10.86 -6.93 -16.67
N SER A 119 -9.65 -7.47 -16.46
CA SER A 119 -9.44 -8.69 -15.69
C SER A 119 -9.31 -8.45 -14.19
N LEU A 120 -8.75 -7.31 -13.76
CA LEU A 120 -8.49 -7.02 -12.36
C LEU A 120 -9.55 -6.11 -11.72
N GLY A 121 -10.14 -5.20 -12.50
CA GLY A 121 -11.05 -4.17 -12.02
C GLY A 121 -10.38 -3.17 -11.07
N HIS A 122 -11.21 -2.39 -10.39
CA HIS A 122 -10.78 -1.59 -9.26
C HIS A 122 -10.43 -2.48 -8.07
N HIS A 123 -9.37 -2.15 -7.36
CA HIS A 123 -8.83 -3.01 -6.31
C HIS A 123 -8.08 -2.24 -5.22
N VAL A 124 -7.95 -2.88 -4.07
CA VAL A 124 -7.16 -2.39 -2.94
C VAL A 124 -6.07 -3.40 -2.61
N VAL A 125 -4.84 -2.92 -2.49
CA VAL A 125 -3.73 -3.69 -1.93
C VAL A 125 -3.80 -3.59 -0.41
N LEU A 126 -3.87 -4.74 0.25
CA LEU A 126 -3.86 -4.86 1.69
C LEU A 126 -2.56 -5.52 2.15
N VAL A 127 -1.80 -4.84 3.01
CA VAL A 127 -0.57 -5.39 3.63
C VAL A 127 -0.90 -5.92 5.01
N CYS A 128 -0.49 -7.16 5.31
CA CYS A 128 -0.72 -7.76 6.62
C CYS A 128 0.03 -6.96 7.68
N VAL A 129 -0.64 -6.55 8.76
CA VAL A 129 0.01 -5.81 9.85
C VAL A 129 0.93 -6.74 10.62
N ASP A 130 0.36 -7.84 11.12
CA ASP A 130 1.09 -8.91 11.77
C ASP A 130 0.42 -10.26 11.44
N SER A 131 1.14 -11.12 10.71
CA SER A 131 0.63 -12.45 10.41
C SER A 131 0.65 -13.37 11.63
N LYS A 132 1.39 -13.02 12.70
CA LYS A 132 1.74 -13.93 13.82
C LYS A 132 2.38 -15.24 13.36
N ARG A 133 2.82 -15.29 12.10
CA ARG A 133 3.47 -16.42 11.46
C ARG A 133 4.89 -16.02 11.14
N SER A 134 5.80 -16.98 11.28
CA SER A 134 7.17 -16.83 10.84
C SER A 134 7.51 -17.99 9.92
N SER A 135 8.47 -17.77 9.04
CA SER A 135 9.02 -18.79 8.16
C SER A 135 10.50 -18.54 8.00
N SER A 136 11.25 -19.58 7.67
CA SER A 136 12.50 -19.41 6.98
C SER A 136 12.27 -19.12 5.50
N TYR A 137 13.27 -18.57 4.83
CA TYR A 137 13.26 -18.48 3.38
C TYR A 137 13.48 -19.87 2.77
N GLU A 138 14.36 -20.67 3.38
CA GLU A 138 14.64 -22.07 3.03
C GLU A 138 14.70 -22.98 4.25
N GLU A 139 14.37 -24.26 4.06
CA GLU A 139 14.38 -25.28 5.11
C GLU A 139 15.80 -25.59 5.63
N SER A 140 16.80 -25.56 4.74
CA SER A 140 18.19 -25.84 5.11
C SER A 140 19.18 -25.06 4.26
N LYS A 141 20.38 -24.88 4.80
CA LYS A 141 21.52 -24.27 4.09
C LYS A 141 22.04 -25.28 3.06
N ASN A 142 21.39 -25.35 1.90
CA ASN A 142 21.85 -26.17 0.80
C ASN A 142 22.69 -25.32 -0.16
N ALA A 143 24.02 -25.48 -0.12
CA ALA A 143 24.96 -24.72 -0.92
C ALA A 143 24.81 -24.92 -2.44
N SER A 144 24.17 -26.03 -2.88
CA SER A 144 23.88 -26.30 -4.29
C SER A 144 22.48 -25.86 -4.72
N ARG A 145 21.66 -25.31 -3.80
CA ARG A 145 20.30 -24.88 -4.10
C ARG A 145 20.24 -23.41 -4.47
N TYR A 146 20.16 -23.18 -5.77
CA TYR A 146 20.06 -21.85 -6.37
C TYR A 146 18.62 -21.48 -6.73
N THR A 147 17.68 -21.59 -5.78
CA THR A 147 16.28 -21.15 -5.97
C THR A 147 16.09 -19.72 -5.48
N GLY A 148 15.21 -18.96 -6.13
CA GLY A 148 14.70 -17.68 -5.63
C GLY A 148 13.49 -17.87 -4.73
N TYR A 149 12.55 -16.94 -4.76
CA TYR A 149 11.25 -17.07 -4.10
C TYR A 149 10.47 -18.27 -4.64
N THR A 150 10.44 -18.48 -5.96
CA THR A 150 9.78 -19.64 -6.54
C THR A 150 10.47 -20.94 -6.10
N GLY A 151 9.67 -21.85 -5.54
CA GLY A 151 10.10 -23.12 -4.96
C GLY A 151 10.61 -23.00 -3.52
N SER A 152 10.74 -21.80 -2.96
CA SER A 152 11.24 -21.57 -1.60
C SER A 152 10.28 -22.06 -0.52
N TYR A 153 10.79 -22.19 0.71
CA TYR A 153 9.94 -22.48 1.87
C TYR A 153 9.06 -21.26 2.23
N LEU A 154 9.53 -20.04 1.94
CA LEU A 154 8.74 -18.81 2.08
C LEU A 154 7.48 -18.85 1.21
N GLU A 155 7.61 -19.20 -0.07
CA GLU A 155 6.47 -19.32 -0.98
C GLU A 155 5.46 -20.34 -0.48
N GLN A 156 5.94 -21.52 -0.05
CA GLN A 156 5.07 -22.58 0.48
C GLN A 156 4.29 -22.10 1.71
N ASN A 157 4.95 -21.44 2.66
CA ASN A 157 4.32 -20.94 3.88
C ASN A 157 3.33 -19.80 3.62
N ILE A 158 3.63 -18.91 2.67
CA ILE A 158 2.72 -17.83 2.25
C ILE A 158 1.48 -18.41 1.56
N LYS A 159 1.65 -19.38 0.65
CA LYS A 159 0.52 -20.07 0.02
C LYS A 159 -0.33 -20.83 1.04
N ALA A 160 0.30 -21.52 2.00
CA ALA A 160 -0.41 -22.21 3.07
C ALA A 160 -1.21 -21.23 3.95
N MET A 161 -0.67 -20.04 4.25
CA MET A 161 -1.40 -18.98 4.95
C MET A 161 -2.67 -18.57 4.16
N PHE A 162 -2.56 -18.36 2.85
CA PHE A 162 -3.73 -18.03 2.02
C PHE A 162 -4.73 -19.17 1.90
N SER A 163 -4.28 -20.42 1.75
CA SER A 163 -5.17 -21.59 1.78
C SER A 163 -5.97 -21.65 3.09
N GLY A 164 -5.36 -21.30 4.23
CA GLY A 164 -6.07 -21.17 5.51
C GLY A 164 -7.15 -20.08 5.50
N MET A 165 -6.83 -18.89 4.95
CA MET A 165 -7.79 -17.80 4.78
C MET A 165 -8.97 -18.19 3.87
N GLN A 166 -8.69 -18.89 2.77
CA GLN A 166 -9.71 -19.34 1.84
C GLN A 166 -10.63 -20.38 2.47
N THR A 167 -10.06 -21.39 3.12
CA THR A 167 -10.83 -22.50 3.72
C THR A 167 -11.65 -22.06 4.93
N THR A 168 -11.11 -21.18 5.77
CA THR A 168 -11.75 -20.77 7.04
C THR A 168 -12.66 -19.56 6.87
N HIS A 169 -12.31 -18.63 5.97
CA HIS A 169 -12.95 -17.32 5.86
C HIS A 169 -13.44 -16.98 4.45
N GLY A 170 -13.35 -17.90 3.49
CA GLY A 170 -13.85 -17.67 2.13
C GLY A 170 -13.09 -16.58 1.35
N ALA A 171 -11.83 -16.31 1.70
CA ALA A 171 -11.03 -15.21 1.13
C ALA A 171 -10.95 -15.25 -0.41
N GLY A 172 -11.00 -16.44 -1.03
CA GLY A 172 -10.96 -16.61 -2.49
C GLY A 172 -12.15 -15.98 -3.24
N ARG A 173 -13.24 -15.61 -2.55
CA ARG A 173 -14.35 -14.85 -3.15
C ARG A 173 -13.99 -13.39 -3.42
N TYR A 174 -13.07 -12.84 -2.63
CA TYR A 174 -12.76 -11.40 -2.59
C TYR A 174 -11.35 -11.09 -3.09
N CYS A 175 -10.41 -12.00 -2.85
CA CYS A 175 -9.02 -11.81 -3.23
C CYS A 175 -8.82 -12.12 -4.72
N LYS A 176 -8.14 -11.22 -5.43
CA LYS A 176 -7.79 -11.36 -6.85
C LYS A 176 -6.44 -12.03 -7.00
N LYS A 177 -6.31 -12.83 -8.07
CA LYS A 177 -5.00 -13.25 -8.57
C LYS A 177 -4.31 -12.07 -9.24
N THR A 178 -3.04 -11.87 -8.91
CA THR A 178 -2.20 -10.85 -9.53
C THR A 178 -0.91 -11.45 -10.06
N LYS A 179 -0.34 -10.78 -11.07
CA LYS A 179 0.89 -11.20 -11.74
C LYS A 179 2.04 -10.28 -11.38
N ILE A 180 3.10 -10.85 -10.81
CA ILE A 180 4.25 -10.11 -10.28
C ILE A 180 5.53 -10.82 -10.69
N TYR A 181 6.53 -10.04 -11.07
CA TYR A 181 7.87 -10.57 -11.30
C TYR A 181 8.49 -10.93 -9.95
N VAL A 182 8.83 -12.19 -9.80
CA VAL A 182 9.50 -12.73 -8.61
C VAL A 182 10.81 -13.41 -9.00
N ASP A 183 11.74 -13.43 -8.07
CA ASP A 183 13.02 -14.14 -8.14
C ASP A 183 12.74 -15.65 -8.23
N THR A 184 13.26 -16.32 -9.26
CA THR A 184 12.97 -17.73 -9.52
C THR A 184 14.18 -18.65 -9.37
N ALA A 185 15.32 -18.23 -9.89
CA ALA A 185 16.55 -19.00 -9.85
C ALA A 185 17.74 -18.07 -9.61
N ILE A 186 18.76 -18.59 -8.96
CA ILE A 186 20.05 -17.93 -8.81
C ILE A 186 21.02 -18.63 -9.77
N THR A 187 21.93 -17.89 -10.40
CA THR A 187 23.02 -18.49 -11.17
C THR A 187 24.33 -17.86 -10.74
N THR A 188 25.41 -18.64 -10.72
CA THR A 188 26.76 -18.12 -10.50
C THR A 188 27.40 -17.78 -11.84
N ASN A 189 28.04 -16.61 -11.92
CA ASN A 189 28.87 -16.23 -13.06
C ASN A 189 30.38 -16.42 -12.76
N GLY A 190 30.72 -17.27 -11.79
CA GLY A 190 32.08 -17.46 -11.30
C GLY A 190 32.43 -16.53 -10.13
N GLY A 191 33.12 -17.06 -9.13
CA GLY A 191 33.39 -16.35 -7.87
C GLY A 191 32.12 -16.03 -7.06
N ASN A 192 32.12 -14.92 -6.32
CA ASN A 192 30.97 -14.44 -5.53
C ASN A 192 29.95 -13.62 -6.36
N HIS A 193 29.89 -13.84 -7.67
CA HIS A 193 28.96 -13.14 -8.56
C HIS A 193 27.71 -13.96 -8.79
N TYR A 194 26.55 -13.42 -8.37
CA TYR A 194 25.25 -14.06 -8.51
C TYR A 194 24.35 -13.24 -9.44
N ARG A 195 23.63 -13.93 -10.33
CA ARG A 195 22.48 -13.39 -11.07
C ARG A 195 21.21 -14.03 -10.56
N VAL A 196 20.11 -13.30 -10.61
CA VAL A 196 18.80 -13.83 -10.25
C VAL A 196 17.88 -13.76 -11.45
N GLY A 197 17.39 -14.91 -11.89
CA GLY A 197 16.33 -15.02 -12.89
C GLY A 197 15.01 -14.56 -12.29
N GLN A 198 14.17 -13.95 -13.14
CA GLN A 198 12.84 -13.51 -12.77
C GLN A 198 11.81 -14.07 -13.73
N ASN A 199 10.65 -14.45 -13.21
CA ASN A 199 9.50 -14.79 -14.01
C ASN A 199 8.26 -14.13 -13.43
N LEU A 200 7.29 -13.90 -14.31
CA LEU A 200 5.97 -13.45 -13.93
C LEU A 200 5.22 -14.63 -13.28
N VAL A 201 4.93 -14.54 -11.99
CA VAL A 201 4.16 -15.53 -11.23
C VAL A 201 2.78 -14.97 -10.92
N GLU A 202 1.76 -15.82 -11.04
CA GLU A 202 0.38 -15.50 -10.69
C GLU A 202 0.02 -16.10 -9.33
N SER A 203 -0.45 -15.27 -8.40
CA SER A 203 -0.96 -15.72 -7.10
C SER A 203 -1.88 -14.67 -6.48
N GLU A 204 -2.67 -15.09 -5.49
CA GLU A 204 -3.56 -14.25 -4.68
C GLU A 204 -2.85 -13.57 -3.52
N ILE A 205 -1.65 -14.07 -3.17
CA ILE A 205 -0.86 -13.59 -2.05
C ILE A 205 0.62 -13.57 -2.42
N PHE A 206 1.32 -12.53 -1.98
CA PHE A 206 2.77 -12.42 -2.17
C PHE A 206 3.41 -11.80 -0.92
N PRO A 207 4.69 -12.11 -0.63
CA PRO A 207 5.49 -11.25 0.23
C PRO A 207 5.69 -9.90 -0.44
N LEU A 208 5.95 -8.87 0.37
CA LEU A 208 6.40 -7.57 -0.15
C LEU A 208 7.76 -7.71 -0.85
N ASN A 209 8.02 -6.86 -1.84
CA ASN A 209 9.32 -6.74 -2.48
C ASN A 209 9.97 -5.38 -2.18
N VAL A 210 11.25 -5.22 -2.50
CA VAL A 210 11.99 -3.98 -2.23
C VAL A 210 11.34 -2.77 -2.93
N PRO A 211 10.98 -2.81 -4.23
CA PRO A 211 10.30 -1.70 -4.89
C PRO A 211 9.02 -1.25 -4.18
N MET A 212 8.17 -2.17 -3.74
CA MET A 212 6.94 -1.85 -3.02
C MET A 212 7.19 -1.14 -1.69
N VAL A 213 8.24 -1.52 -0.97
CA VAL A 213 8.52 -0.96 0.38
C VAL A 213 9.33 0.33 0.30
N PHE A 214 10.37 0.38 -0.53
CA PHE A 214 11.35 1.48 -0.54
C PHE A 214 11.33 2.32 -1.83
N GLY A 215 10.59 1.91 -2.85
CA GLY A 215 10.52 2.64 -4.12
C GLY A 215 11.80 2.58 -4.96
N VAL A 216 12.75 1.72 -4.59
CA VAL A 216 14.03 1.53 -5.28
C VAL A 216 14.14 0.11 -5.82
N LYS A 217 15.06 -0.10 -6.76
CA LYS A 217 15.46 -1.45 -7.15
C LYS A 217 16.05 -2.19 -5.94
N ALA A 218 15.86 -3.50 -5.88
CA ALA A 218 16.48 -4.29 -4.82
C ALA A 218 18.00 -4.10 -4.87
N PRO A 219 18.66 -3.84 -3.72
CA PRO A 219 20.11 -3.78 -3.73
C PRO A 219 20.64 -5.16 -4.06
N PHE A 220 21.49 -5.25 -5.08
CA PHE A 220 22.38 -6.41 -5.26
C PHE A 220 23.78 -6.04 -4.83
N GLY A 221 24.68 -7.03 -4.79
CA GLY A 221 26.11 -6.76 -4.61
C GLY A 221 26.66 -5.80 -5.68
N MET A 222 27.96 -5.83 -5.96
CA MET A 222 28.65 -4.84 -6.81
C MET A 222 28.24 -4.76 -8.31
N GLN A 223 27.01 -5.10 -8.70
CA GLN A 223 26.51 -4.97 -10.08
C GLN A 223 25.07 -4.44 -10.11
N GLU A 224 24.74 -3.76 -11.21
CA GLU A 224 23.41 -3.22 -11.49
C GLU A 224 22.36 -4.32 -11.57
N ASP A 225 21.27 -4.06 -10.85
CA ASP A 225 20.12 -4.95 -10.83
C ASP A 225 19.24 -4.75 -12.08
N GLY A 226 19.05 -5.83 -12.83
CA GLY A 226 18.09 -5.96 -13.92
C GLY A 226 16.64 -6.09 -13.44
N ARG A 227 16.40 -6.19 -12.12
CA ARG A 227 15.04 -6.26 -11.57
C ARG A 227 14.26 -4.98 -11.85
N MET A 228 13.19 -5.13 -12.62
CA MET A 228 12.19 -4.11 -12.83
C MET A 228 10.85 -4.67 -12.37
N ASP A 229 10.42 -4.31 -11.16
CA ASP A 229 9.00 -4.04 -10.97
C ASP A 229 8.84 -2.52 -11.08
N CYS A 230 8.41 -2.06 -12.25
CA CYS A 230 8.32 -0.64 -12.59
C CYS A 230 7.14 0.09 -11.91
N ARG A 231 6.37 -0.59 -11.04
CA ARG A 231 5.17 -0.05 -10.39
C ARG A 231 5.47 0.89 -9.21
N GLY A 232 6.69 0.82 -8.63
CA GLY A 232 7.17 1.76 -7.62
C GLY A 232 6.64 1.50 -6.20
N GLN A 233 6.86 2.46 -5.30
CA GLN A 233 6.54 2.33 -3.86
C GLN A 233 5.03 2.32 -3.58
N LEU A 234 4.58 1.46 -2.65
CA LEU A 234 3.22 1.52 -2.12
C LEU A 234 3.01 2.84 -1.36
N ALA A 235 1.79 3.39 -1.47
CA ALA A 235 1.47 4.70 -0.90
C ALA A 235 1.61 4.68 0.63
N LEU A 236 1.30 3.55 1.27
CA LEU A 236 1.47 3.33 2.69
C LEU A 236 2.88 3.63 3.21
N PHE A 237 3.90 3.08 2.56
CA PHE A 237 5.29 3.27 2.97
C PHE A 237 5.82 4.66 2.59
N ARG A 238 5.27 5.26 1.53
CA ARG A 238 5.60 6.63 1.13
C ARG A 238 5.03 7.66 2.11
N LEU A 239 3.77 7.50 2.51
CA LEU A 239 3.07 8.45 3.38
C LEU A 239 3.33 8.25 4.86
N ASN A 240 3.68 7.02 5.27
CA ASN A 240 4.12 6.73 6.64
C ASN A 240 5.41 5.90 6.67
N PRO A 241 6.58 6.55 6.52
CA PRO A 241 7.90 5.92 6.62
C PRO A 241 8.18 5.21 7.95
N SER A 242 7.48 5.56 9.04
CA SER A 242 7.69 4.91 10.34
C SER A 242 7.37 3.41 10.29
N LEU A 243 6.55 2.97 9.34
CA LEU A 243 6.21 1.55 9.12
C LEU A 243 7.40 0.72 8.61
N TRP A 244 8.53 1.34 8.27
CA TRP A 244 9.79 0.63 8.04
C TRP A 244 10.41 0.11 9.36
N HIS A 245 10.11 0.77 10.48
CA HIS A 245 10.68 0.46 11.78
C HIS A 245 9.86 -0.64 12.48
N GLU A 246 9.96 -1.85 11.94
CA GLU A 246 9.45 -3.05 12.61
C GLU A 246 10.48 -3.63 13.57
N THR A 247 10.03 -3.99 14.78
CA THR A 247 10.88 -4.56 15.83
C THR A 247 11.36 -5.96 15.46
N GLN A 248 10.51 -6.75 14.81
CA GLN A 248 10.86 -8.07 14.32
C GLN A 248 11.00 -8.05 12.81
N ALA A 249 12.12 -8.62 12.32
CA ALA A 249 12.39 -8.71 10.89
C ALA A 249 11.28 -9.46 10.15
N TYR A 250 10.95 -9.01 8.94
CA TYR A 250 10.07 -9.73 8.02
C TYR A 250 10.72 -9.95 6.66
N TRP A 251 10.42 -11.09 6.05
CA TRP A 251 10.95 -11.45 4.74
C TRP A 251 10.39 -10.56 3.64
N LEU A 252 11.27 -10.13 2.74
CA LEU A 252 10.90 -9.69 1.41
C LEU A 252 10.99 -10.87 0.43
N GLU A 253 10.34 -10.70 -0.71
CA GLU A 253 10.40 -11.61 -1.85
C GLU A 253 11.84 -11.81 -2.34
N ASN A 254 12.64 -10.75 -2.34
CA ASN A 254 13.93 -10.71 -3.05
C ASN A 254 15.02 -11.55 -2.37
N VAL A 255 15.69 -12.41 -3.15
CA VAL A 255 16.85 -13.20 -2.70
C VAL A 255 18.16 -12.46 -2.99
N GLN A 256 19.14 -12.51 -2.09
CA GLN A 256 20.44 -11.84 -2.30
C GLN A 256 21.45 -12.78 -2.99
N ASN A 257 21.57 -14.01 -2.50
CA ASN A 257 22.48 -15.03 -3.03
C ASN A 257 22.05 -16.41 -2.51
N ASN A 258 22.85 -17.44 -2.75
CA ASN A 258 22.51 -18.80 -2.30
C ASN A 258 22.42 -18.96 -0.77
N ALA A 259 23.03 -18.06 0.02
CA ALA A 259 23.04 -18.13 1.48
C ALA A 259 22.09 -17.14 2.17
N ALA A 260 21.79 -16.00 1.53
CA ALA A 260 21.06 -14.89 2.14
C ALA A 260 19.91 -14.35 1.27
N ALA A 261 18.89 -13.82 1.95
CA ALA A 261 17.76 -13.13 1.35
C ALA A 261 17.50 -11.80 2.08
N TRP A 262 16.71 -10.93 1.47
CA TRP A 262 16.46 -9.59 1.99
C TRP A 262 15.31 -9.59 3.00
N VAL A 263 15.52 -8.89 4.10
CA VAL A 263 14.50 -8.57 5.11
C VAL A 263 14.41 -7.07 5.31
N VAL A 264 13.30 -6.63 5.88
CA VAL A 264 13.21 -5.32 6.53
C VAL A 264 13.33 -5.52 8.03
N ALA A 265 14.27 -4.80 8.64
CA ALA A 265 14.49 -4.78 10.07
C ALA A 265 15.10 -3.44 10.49
N GLU A 266 14.64 -2.88 11.62
CA GLU A 266 15.17 -1.62 12.18
C GLU A 266 15.12 -0.44 11.18
N GLY A 267 14.07 -0.34 10.35
CA GLY A 267 13.92 0.77 9.40
C GLY A 267 14.74 0.67 8.12
N ARG A 268 15.40 -0.48 7.86
CA ARG A 268 16.24 -0.66 6.67
C ARG A 268 16.18 -2.08 6.13
N ILE A 269 16.62 -2.21 4.88
CA ILE A 269 16.84 -3.52 4.26
C ILE A 269 18.15 -4.10 4.80
N LYS A 270 18.14 -5.39 5.17
CA LYS A 270 19.33 -6.13 5.59
C LYS A 270 19.32 -7.54 5.01
N PRO A 271 20.49 -8.14 4.75
CA PRO A 271 20.54 -9.54 4.41
C PRO A 271 20.49 -10.39 5.69
N LEU A 272 19.71 -11.47 5.68
CA LEU A 272 19.72 -12.52 6.70
C LEU A 272 19.93 -13.90 6.07
N MET A 273 20.38 -14.87 6.87
CA MET A 273 20.57 -16.23 6.36
C MET A 273 19.20 -16.78 5.96
N ARG A 274 19.14 -17.46 4.82
CA ARG A 274 17.87 -18.00 4.30
C ARG A 274 17.21 -19.01 5.25
N THR A 275 17.97 -19.59 6.17
CA THR A 275 17.48 -20.50 7.21
C THR A 275 16.96 -19.80 8.47
N ASP A 276 17.17 -18.49 8.61
CA ASP A 276 16.69 -17.72 9.76
C ASP A 276 15.17 -17.63 9.74
N SER A 277 14.52 -17.61 10.90
CA SER A 277 13.07 -17.45 11.00
C SER A 277 12.71 -15.97 11.14
N CYS A 278 11.96 -15.44 10.18
CA CYS A 278 11.46 -14.06 10.21
C CYS A 278 9.93 -14.04 10.02
N LYS A 279 9.29 -12.94 10.43
CA LYS A 279 7.84 -12.77 10.25
C LYS A 279 7.45 -12.83 8.78
N LEU A 280 6.25 -13.32 8.53
CA LEU A 280 5.58 -13.13 7.25
C LEU A 280 4.82 -11.80 7.26
N LYS A 281 5.05 -10.94 6.28
CA LYS A 281 4.28 -9.71 6.07
C LYS A 281 3.77 -9.65 4.63
N PRO A 282 2.88 -10.58 4.23
CA PRO A 282 2.39 -10.64 2.87
C PRO A 282 1.40 -9.52 2.58
N PHE A 283 1.13 -9.31 1.31
CA PHE A 283 -0.02 -8.53 0.85
C PHE A 283 -0.97 -9.39 0.01
N ILE A 284 -2.22 -8.97 0.00
CA ILE A 284 -3.28 -9.50 -0.86
C ILE A 284 -3.89 -8.34 -1.65
N VAL A 285 -4.63 -8.68 -2.70
CA VAL A 285 -5.37 -7.72 -3.51
C VAL A 285 -6.83 -8.09 -3.47
N ILE A 286 -7.69 -7.14 -3.12
CA ILE A 286 -9.15 -7.35 -3.07
C ILE A 286 -9.84 -6.48 -4.11
N GLY A 287 -10.89 -7.01 -4.77
CA GLY A 287 -11.69 -6.30 -5.76
C GLY A 287 -12.65 -7.21 -6.50
#